data_AF-A0AAW6ZNH9-F1
#
_entry.id   AF-A0AAW6ZNH9-F1
#
_cell.length_a   1.000
_cell.length_b   1.000
_cell.length_c   1.000
_cell.angle_alpha   90.00
_cell.angle_beta   90.00
_cell.angle_gamma   90.00
#
_symmetry.space_group_name_H-M   'P 1'
#
loop_
_entity.id
_entity.type
_entity.pdbx_description
1 polymer ?
#
loop_
_entity_poly.entity_id
_entity_poly.type
_entity_poly.pdbx_seq_one_letter_code
_entity_poly.pdbx_strand_id
1 'polypeptide(L)'
;MFDIGFWELVLISVVGLVVLGPERLPHAIRSVSRFIGAAKSMANSVKDELSHELKVQELQENLRKAEQMGMDDLSPELKSSVEELKKAAQSVNRPYAKNTDSEAEPVKTEPAAEKVEKAEESKVTAADKKAE
;
A
#
# COMPACT_ATOMS: atom_id res chain seq x y z
N MET A 1 -13.00 -13.43 -3.73
CA MET A 1 -12.48 -14.48 -4.64
C MET A 1 -11.33 -13.90 -5.46
N PHE A 2 -10.23 -13.62 -4.78
CA PHE A 2 -8.91 -13.34 -5.39
C PHE A 2 -7.90 -13.94 -4.42
N ASP A 3 -8.02 -15.25 -4.23
CA ASP A 3 -7.11 -16.04 -3.41
C ASP A 3 -5.83 -16.31 -4.22
N ILE A 4 -5.25 -15.25 -4.81
CA ILE A 4 -4.01 -15.31 -5.56
C ILE A 4 -2.87 -15.24 -4.55
N GLY A 5 -2.30 -16.40 -4.25
CA GLY A 5 -1.12 -16.54 -3.43
C GLY A 5 0.16 -16.13 -4.16
N PHE A 6 1.24 -16.00 -3.39
CA PHE A 6 2.58 -15.71 -3.92
C PHE A 6 2.99 -16.70 -5.02
N TRP A 7 2.70 -17.99 -4.82
CA TRP A 7 3.01 -19.05 -5.78
C TRP A 7 2.29 -18.88 -7.13
N GLU A 8 1.04 -18.41 -7.11
CA GLU A 8 0.29 -18.17 -8.35
C GLU A 8 0.82 -16.96 -9.12
N LEU A 9 1.24 -15.90 -8.43
CA LEU A 9 1.91 -14.75 -9.08
C LEU A 9 3.22 -15.15 -9.76
N VAL A 10 4.01 -16.03 -9.14
CA VAL A 10 5.24 -16.56 -9.74
C VAL A 10 4.90 -17.38 -10.99
N LEU A 11 3.91 -18.27 -10.91
CA LEU A 11 3.49 -19.09 -12.04
C LEU A 11 2.99 -18.23 -13.22
N ILE A 12 2.15 -17.23 -12.95
CA ILE A 12 1.68 -16.29 -13.97
C ILE A 12 2.84 -15.50 -14.58
N SER A 13 3.81 -15.07 -13.76
CA SER A 13 5.01 -14.39 -14.25
C SER A 13 5.81 -15.28 -15.20
N VAL A 14 6.07 -16.54 -14.83
CA VAL A 14 6.79 -17.50 -15.69
C VAL A 14 6.05 -17.72 -17.00
N VAL A 15 4.74 -17.97 -16.94
CA VAL A 15 3.91 -18.14 -18.16
C VAL A 15 3.94 -16.89 -19.02
N GLY A 16 3.81 -15.70 -18.42
CA GLY A 16 3.91 -14.43 -19.13
C GLY A 16 5.26 -14.24 -19.82
N LEU A 17 6.37 -14.60 -19.15
CA LEU A 17 7.71 -14.54 -19.74
C LEU A 17 7.89 -15.52 -20.90
N VAL A 18 7.29 -16.71 -20.84
CA VAL A 18 7.40 -17.71 -21.93
C VAL A 18 6.54 -17.31 -23.14
N VAL A 19 5.30 -16.87 -22.92
CA VAL A 19 4.35 -16.55 -23.99
C VAL A 19 4.71 -15.25 -24.68
N LEU A 20 4.95 -14.19 -23.90
CA LEU A 20 5.21 -12.86 -24.44
C LEU A 20 6.71 -12.63 -24.67
N GLY A 21 7.57 -13.33 -23.93
CA GLY A 21 9.01 -13.13 -23.94
C GLY A 21 9.47 -12.17 -22.83
N PRO A 22 10.66 -12.41 -22.23
CA PRO A 22 11.18 -11.60 -21.13
C PRO A 22 11.44 -10.14 -21.50
N GLU A 23 11.72 -9.85 -22.77
CA GLU A 23 11.98 -8.48 -23.23
C GLU A 23 10.70 -7.68 -23.48
N ARG A 24 9.59 -8.35 -23.79
CA ARG A 24 8.35 -7.71 -24.23
C ARG A 24 7.38 -7.44 -23.08
N LEU A 25 7.37 -8.30 -22.06
CA LEU A 25 6.57 -8.12 -20.85
C LEU A 25 6.81 -6.77 -20.15
N PRO A 26 8.06 -6.34 -19.85
CA PRO A 26 8.29 -5.04 -19.22
C PRO A 26 7.89 -3.86 -20.11
N HIS A 27 7.97 -4.01 -21.44
CA HIS A 27 7.51 -3.00 -22.38
C HIS A 27 5.97 -2.89 -22.35
N ALA A 28 5.26 -4.01 -22.35
CA ALA A 28 3.80 -4.05 -22.27
C ALA A 28 3.27 -3.43 -20.96
N ILE A 29 3.88 -3.77 -19.82
CA ILE A 29 3.55 -3.17 -18.53
C ILE A 29 3.71 -1.65 -18.60
N ARG A 30 4.81 -1.13 -19.15
CA ARG A 30 5.03 0.32 -19.27
C ARG A 30 3.96 1.01 -20.13
N SER A 31 3.56 0.39 -21.23
CA SER A 31 2.49 0.92 -22.09
C SER A 31 1.16 0.99 -21.35
N VAL A 32 0.76 -0.12 -20.72
CA VAL A 32 -0.49 -0.21 -19.96
C VAL A 32 -0.48 0.71 -18.74
N SER A 33 0.63 0.76 -18.00
CA SER A 33 0.77 1.62 -16.83
C SER A 33 0.72 3.10 -17.19
N ARG A 34 1.27 3.49 -18.34
CA ARG A 34 1.20 4.87 -18.83
C ARG A 34 -0.24 5.25 -19.20
N PHE A 35 -1.00 4.34 -19.81
CA PHE A 35 -2.41 4.56 -20.12
C PHE A 35 -3.25 4.69 -18.85
N ILE A 36 -3.09 3.77 -17.90
CA ILE A 36 -3.77 3.82 -16.59
C ILE A 36 -3.38 5.08 -15.83
N GLY A 37 -2.10 5.46 -15.86
CA GLY A 37 -1.61 6.68 -15.23
C GLY A 37 -2.22 7.94 -15.83
N ALA A 38 -2.32 8.02 -17.15
CA ALA A 38 -2.97 9.13 -17.85
C ALA A 38 -4.47 9.23 -17.55
N ALA A 39 -5.18 8.10 -17.53
CA ALA A 39 -6.59 8.06 -17.14
C ALA A 39 -6.78 8.52 -15.69
N LYS A 40 -5.93 8.05 -14.77
CA LYS A 40 -5.95 8.45 -13.36
C LYS A 40 -5.63 9.94 -13.19
N SER A 41 -4.66 10.48 -13.90
CA SER A 41 -4.33 11.90 -13.83
C SER A 41 -5.46 12.76 -14.37
N MET A 42 -6.10 12.37 -15.47
CA MET A 42 -7.26 13.08 -16.02
C MET A 42 -8.44 13.08 -15.04
N ALA A 43 -8.74 11.92 -14.43
CA ALA A 43 -9.78 11.84 -13.41
C ALA A 43 -9.47 12.72 -12.19
N ASN A 44 -8.20 12.79 -11.77
CA ASN A 44 -7.77 13.67 -10.69
C ASN A 44 -7.90 15.15 -11.06
N SER A 45 -7.47 15.56 -12.26
CA SER A 45 -7.61 16.95 -12.73
C SER A 45 -9.07 17.40 -12.77
N VAL A 46 -9.96 16.57 -13.32
CA VAL A 46 -11.41 16.85 -13.33
C VAL A 46 -11.94 16.93 -11.89
N LYS A 47 -11.55 16.02 -11.01
CA LYS A 47 -11.93 16.07 -9.60
C LYS A 47 -11.45 17.34 -8.91
N ASP A 48 -10.22 17.77 -9.18
CA ASP A 48 -9.61 18.96 -8.58
C ASP A 48 -10.31 20.24 -9.06
N GLU A 49 -10.59 20.35 -10.37
CA GLU A 49 -11.36 21.46 -10.96
C GLU A 49 -12.80 21.52 -10.40
N LEU A 50 -13.50 20.38 -10.31
CA LEU A 50 -14.86 20.31 -9.76
C LEU A 50 -14.91 20.54 -8.24
N SER A 51 -13.81 20.25 -7.53
CA SER A 51 -13.66 20.56 -6.10
C SER A 51 -13.38 22.04 -5.87
N HIS A 52 -12.75 22.70 -6.82
CA HIS A 52 -12.41 24.13 -6.74
C HIS A 52 -13.59 25.04 -7.12
N GLU A 53 -14.52 24.58 -7.98
CA GLU A 53 -15.56 25.44 -8.60
C GLU A 53 -17.03 25.10 -8.27
N LEU A 54 -17.35 24.26 -7.29
CA LEU A 54 -18.72 23.86 -6.87
C LEU A 54 -19.34 22.73 -7.72
N LYS A 55 -19.06 21.44 -7.41
CA LYS A 55 -20.01 20.32 -7.68
C LYS A 55 -19.70 18.96 -7.06
N VAL A 56 -18.90 18.89 -6.00
CA VAL A 56 -18.63 17.59 -5.32
C VAL A 56 -19.91 16.96 -4.77
N GLN A 57 -20.89 17.76 -4.36
CA GLN A 57 -22.15 17.26 -3.80
C GLN A 57 -23.03 16.58 -4.86
N GLU A 58 -23.20 17.17 -6.06
CA GLU A 58 -24.04 16.56 -7.10
C GLU A 58 -23.45 15.25 -7.63
N LEU A 59 -22.13 15.15 -7.78
CA LEU A 59 -21.51 13.87 -8.16
C LEU A 59 -21.55 12.85 -7.04
N GLN A 60 -21.33 13.25 -5.78
CA GLN A 60 -21.52 12.35 -4.65
C GLN A 60 -22.96 11.85 -4.56
N GLU A 61 -23.96 12.70 -4.84
CA GLU A 61 -25.36 12.28 -4.90
C GLU A 61 -25.64 11.33 -6.06
N ASN A 62 -25.12 11.59 -7.26
CA ASN A 62 -25.27 10.66 -8.39
C ASN A 62 -24.56 9.33 -8.15
N LEU A 63 -23.36 9.33 -7.55
CA LEU A 63 -22.64 8.11 -7.17
C LEU A 63 -23.38 7.37 -6.05
N ARG A 64 -23.86 8.08 -5.02
CA ARG A 64 -24.65 7.51 -3.93
C ARG A 64 -25.97 6.93 -4.45
N LYS A 65 -26.61 7.57 -5.43
CA LYS A 65 -27.83 7.09 -6.08
C LYS A 65 -27.55 5.88 -6.97
N ALA A 66 -26.44 5.86 -7.70
CA ALA A 66 -26.00 4.69 -8.49
C ALA A 66 -25.64 3.50 -7.59
N GLU A 67 -24.98 3.75 -6.46
CA GLU A 67 -24.69 2.75 -5.45
C GLU A 67 -25.98 2.22 -4.81
N GLN A 68 -26.93 3.10 -4.44
CA GLN A 68 -28.24 2.70 -3.92
C GLN A 68 -29.02 1.86 -4.93
N MET A 69 -29.11 2.31 -6.19
CA MET A 69 -29.76 1.53 -7.25
C MET A 69 -29.10 0.15 -7.43
N GLY A 70 -27.77 0.06 -7.39
CA GLY A 70 -27.05 -1.21 -7.42
C GLY A 70 -27.31 -2.08 -6.19
N MET A 71 -27.43 -1.50 -4.99
CA MET A 71 -27.71 -2.22 -3.75
C MET A 71 -29.17 -2.67 -3.62
N ASP A 72 -30.10 -1.96 -4.24
CA ASP A 72 -31.53 -2.28 -4.21
C ASP A 72 -31.85 -3.52 -5.06
N ASP A 73 -31.22 -3.66 -6.22
CA ASP A 73 -31.36 -4.80 -7.15
C ASP A 73 -30.56 -6.07 -6.76
N LEU A 74 -29.81 -6.04 -5.64
CA LEU A 74 -29.04 -7.19 -5.17
C LEU A 74 -29.93 -8.28 -4.52
N SER A 75 -29.65 -9.56 -4.79
CA SER A 75 -30.28 -10.69 -4.10
C SER A 75 -29.96 -10.69 -2.59
N PRO A 76 -30.82 -11.26 -1.72
CA PRO A 76 -30.66 -11.17 -0.27
C PRO A 76 -29.32 -11.72 0.25
N GLU A 77 -28.74 -12.72 -0.42
CA GLU A 77 -27.41 -13.26 -0.09
C GLU A 77 -26.25 -12.30 -0.44
N LEU A 78 -26.41 -11.49 -1.49
CA LEU A 78 -25.40 -10.51 -1.86
C LEU A 78 -25.47 -9.27 -0.96
N LYS A 79 -26.67 -8.87 -0.52
CA LYS A 79 -26.82 -7.77 0.46
C LYS A 79 -26.13 -8.07 1.78
N SER A 80 -26.30 -9.28 2.32
CA SER A 80 -25.61 -9.69 3.56
C SER A 80 -24.09 -9.72 3.40
N SER A 81 -23.61 -10.23 2.26
CA SER A 81 -22.18 -10.26 1.93
C SER A 81 -21.59 -8.85 1.84
N VAL A 82 -22.30 -7.91 1.23
CA VAL A 82 -21.87 -6.50 1.14
C VAL A 82 -21.88 -5.81 2.51
N GLU A 83 -22.88 -6.09 3.35
CA GLU A 83 -22.96 -5.57 4.73
C GLU A 83 -21.79 -6.06 5.59
N GLU A 84 -21.43 -7.34 5.46
CA GLU A 84 -20.29 -7.94 6.16
C GLU A 84 -18.95 -7.36 5.67
N LEU A 85 -18.79 -7.19 4.36
CA LEU A 85 -17.63 -6.52 3.77
C LEU A 85 -17.54 -5.05 4.22
N LYS A 86 -18.66 -4.33 4.31
CA LYS A 86 -18.72 -2.97 4.81
C LYS A 86 -18.28 -2.89 6.27
N LYS A 87 -18.73 -3.85 7.10
CA LYS A 87 -18.36 -3.94 8.51
C LYS A 87 -16.88 -4.29 8.71
N ALA A 88 -16.33 -5.16 7.87
CA ALA A 88 -14.91 -5.52 7.86
C ALA A 88 -14.03 -4.35 7.36
N ALA A 89 -14.46 -3.62 6.32
CA ALA A 89 -13.75 -2.44 5.85
C ALA A 89 -13.75 -1.32 6.93
N GLN A 90 -14.85 -1.15 7.65
CA GLN A 90 -14.94 -0.20 8.77
C GLN A 90 -14.06 -0.59 9.97
N SER A 91 -13.87 -1.87 10.25
CA SER A 91 -12.99 -2.32 11.34
C SER A 91 -11.51 -2.15 11.00
N VAL A 92 -11.12 -2.32 9.73
CA VAL A 92 -9.73 -2.12 9.26
C VAL A 92 -9.38 -0.63 9.15
N ASN A 93 -10.34 0.23 8.80
CA ASN A 93 -10.13 1.68 8.72
C ASN A 93 -10.02 2.38 10.10
N ARG A 94 -9.97 1.63 11.20
CA ARG A 94 -9.83 2.19 12.56
C ARG A 94 -8.57 1.68 13.29
N PRO A 95 -7.35 1.91 12.75
CA PRO A 95 -6.13 1.36 13.33
C PRO A 95 -5.66 1.99 14.65
N TYR A 96 -6.38 2.96 15.25
CA TYR A 96 -5.91 3.66 16.45
C TYR A 96 -6.90 3.76 17.63
N ALA A 97 -8.05 3.08 17.60
CA ALA A 97 -9.03 3.18 18.70
C ALA A 97 -8.91 2.10 19.80
N LYS A 98 -7.83 1.31 19.82
CA LYS A 98 -7.65 0.28 20.86
C LYS A 98 -6.20 0.16 21.31
N ASN A 99 -5.69 1.24 21.91
CA ASN A 99 -4.50 1.22 22.75
C ASN A 99 -4.77 2.02 24.02
N THR A 100 -5.71 1.56 24.84
CA THR A 100 -5.76 1.87 26.27
C THR A 100 -6.38 0.66 26.96
N ASP A 101 -5.73 0.24 28.04
CA ASP A 101 -6.13 -0.80 28.98
C ASP A 101 -5.83 -2.26 28.57
N SER A 102 -4.60 -2.72 28.81
CA SER A 102 -4.32 -3.65 29.94
C SER A 102 -2.86 -4.08 29.96
N GLU A 103 -2.28 -4.02 31.16
CA GLU A 103 -1.07 -4.71 31.63
C GLU A 103 0.29 -4.28 31.08
N ALA A 104 0.84 -3.28 31.78
CA ALA A 104 2.26 -3.26 32.13
C ALA A 104 2.64 -4.54 32.90
N GLU A 105 3.90 -4.96 32.75
CA GLU A 105 4.77 -5.77 33.64
C GLU A 105 5.60 -6.79 32.81
N PRO A 106 6.86 -7.10 33.19
CA PRO A 106 8.01 -6.22 33.04
C PRO A 106 9.18 -6.90 32.30
N VAL A 107 10.07 -6.06 31.78
CA VAL A 107 11.39 -6.43 31.26
C VAL A 107 12.22 -7.07 32.38
N LYS A 108 12.65 -8.33 32.21
CA LYS A 108 13.63 -8.98 33.09
C LYS A 108 15.01 -8.96 32.42
N THR A 109 15.82 -8.02 32.86
CA THR A 109 17.24 -7.86 32.53
C THR A 109 18.12 -8.78 33.39
N GLU A 110 19.26 -9.15 32.80
CA GLU A 110 20.56 -9.57 33.38
C GLU A 110 20.80 -11.02 33.84
N PRO A 111 22.08 -11.50 33.91
CA PRO A 111 23.33 -11.05 33.26
C PRO A 111 24.23 -12.21 32.73
N ALA A 112 25.10 -11.96 31.75
CA ALA A 112 26.34 -12.75 31.58
C ALA A 112 27.36 -11.96 30.74
N ALA A 113 28.38 -11.46 31.42
CA ALA A 113 29.55 -10.84 30.85
C ALA A 113 30.56 -11.91 30.41
N GLU A 114 31.05 -11.83 29.17
CA GLU A 114 32.36 -12.35 28.76
C GLU A 114 32.85 -11.52 27.57
N LYS A 115 33.62 -10.44 27.82
CA LYS A 115 35.08 -10.36 27.94
C LYS A 115 35.79 -10.20 26.58
N VAL A 116 36.16 -8.94 26.32
CA VAL A 116 37.43 -8.48 25.74
C VAL A 116 37.68 -8.79 24.26
N GLU A 117 37.53 -7.76 23.41
CA GLU A 117 38.53 -7.51 22.36
C GLU A 117 38.69 -6.00 22.08
N LYS A 118 39.61 -5.43 22.85
CA LYS A 118 40.65 -4.46 22.44
C LYS A 118 40.29 -3.37 21.42
N ALA A 119 40.02 -2.18 21.96
CA ALA A 119 40.36 -0.92 21.31
C ALA A 119 41.88 -0.68 21.40
N GLU A 120 42.58 -0.63 20.27
CA GLU A 120 43.85 0.09 20.13
C GLU A 120 44.22 0.20 18.64
N GLU A 121 43.77 1.26 17.96
CA GLU A 121 44.59 1.92 16.93
C GLU A 121 44.06 3.34 16.69
N SER A 122 44.65 4.30 17.41
CA SER A 122 44.54 5.73 17.12
C SER A 122 45.92 6.35 17.15
N LYS A 123 46.43 6.63 15.94
CA LYS A 123 47.47 7.61 15.52
C LYS A 123 48.07 7.02 14.23
N VAL A 124 48.11 7.73 13.10
CA VAL A 124 49.10 8.79 12.82
C VAL A 124 48.68 9.56 11.54
N THR A 125 48.84 10.89 11.61
CA THR A 125 49.01 11.90 10.52
C THR A 125 47.86 12.26 9.57
N ALA A 126 47.22 13.40 9.87
CA ALA A 126 46.86 14.41 8.89
C ALA A 126 47.46 15.75 9.33
N ALA A 127 48.47 16.25 8.62
CA ALA A 127 48.87 17.66 8.57
C ALA A 127 50.03 17.83 7.57
N ASP A 128 49.73 17.70 6.28
CA ASP A 128 50.56 18.25 5.20
C ASP A 128 50.04 19.66 4.88
N LYS A 129 50.75 20.68 5.36
CA LYS A 129 50.81 22.01 4.72
C LYS A 129 51.91 22.84 5.36
N LYS A 130 52.99 23.06 4.61
CA LYS A 130 53.65 24.35 4.34
C LYS A 130 55.16 24.15 4.09
N ALA A 131 55.54 24.09 2.82
CA ALA A 131 56.87 24.48 2.37
C ALA A 131 56.66 25.49 1.24
N GLU A 132 57.30 26.66 1.41
CA GLU A 132 57.78 27.60 0.40
C GLU A 132 56.85 28.05 -0.75
#